data_AF-A0A8J1Z1Z0-F1
#
_entry.id   AF-A0A8J1Z1Z0-F1
#
_cell.length_a   1.000
_cell.length_b   1.000
_cell.length_c   1.000
_cell.angle_alpha   90.00
_cell.angle_beta   90.00
_cell.angle_gamma   90.00
#
_symmetry.space_group_name_H-M   'P 1'
#
loop_
_entity.id
_entity.type
_entity.pdbx_description
1 polymer ?
#
loop_
_entity_poly.entity_id
_entity_poly.type
_entity_poly.pdbx_seq_one_letter_code
_entity_poly.pdbx_strand_id
1 'polypeptide(L)'
;MPQISDALEKRLAAFFDVYDIDGNGDIDISEFNKIEVRLEVQSTEGNQIWGLAAMDADSADGGTILFPTFRTRMLRVMHMASLPEEIFIRKINERISLIISERKLMGLTYHYGVRCMIQKLFRAFDADHGGEIEAEEWMIATKVVASGLTEKSGIPIDTAKYHGADESGDGSIDPDEFMQFMYEVLAPIGEKFSGDEIEEMLKHVHSIVPHGVAERMIRIPVYSAFPDVILNRKNEWQHPNQKAKSTDGWAEVIELAIDPIVMKTSSDIKEMMNMKLNLPYATEMTIFWKKSVNDMQFQLLPDGGEEFRLVWKDMQKSTGVKQLWVKNLRVAPLLDGCKKVEVITDEAQIEEIQKKMSGQRAGVLDFEDLVHKQRDYPIKGTMRVGLGESIMCEFPGSNTNQKYPYRVEAYVRGTDLITGVVEEKLEKAVKKGPPADYTLRWSFVGEGKVGEAKIIVEVGWDNFEPEIDLEGGSNPYRNETVFQFIADVICTDEVPKPGVKTNVYWHGLIWDGTQTKATKPK
;
A
#
# COMPACT_ATOMS: atom_id res chain seq x y z
N MET A 1 -36.92 -37.33 -14.61
CA MET A 1 -37.41 -36.11 -15.29
C MET A 1 -37.13 -36.25 -16.77
N PRO A 2 -37.98 -35.73 -17.68
CA PRO A 2 -37.65 -35.70 -19.10
C PRO A 2 -36.33 -34.96 -19.32
N GLN A 3 -35.52 -35.47 -20.24
CA GLN A 3 -34.26 -34.85 -20.65
C GLN A 3 -34.62 -33.56 -21.39
N ILE A 4 -34.26 -32.40 -20.84
CA ILE A 4 -34.48 -31.12 -21.52
C ILE A 4 -33.31 -30.82 -22.45
N SER A 5 -33.52 -29.99 -23.46
CA SER A 5 -32.42 -29.63 -24.35
C SER A 5 -31.40 -28.74 -23.64
N ASP A 6 -30.13 -28.82 -24.08
CA ASP A 6 -29.07 -27.92 -23.63
C ASP A 6 -29.41 -26.44 -23.90
N ALA A 7 -30.21 -26.16 -24.93
CA ALA A 7 -30.64 -24.81 -25.26
C ALA A 7 -31.62 -24.25 -24.21
N LEU A 8 -32.59 -25.07 -23.76
CA LEU A 8 -33.49 -24.68 -22.67
C LEU A 8 -32.74 -24.55 -21.35
N GLU A 9 -31.85 -25.48 -21.02
CA GLU A 9 -31.04 -25.44 -19.80
C GLU A 9 -30.21 -24.15 -19.71
N LYS A 10 -29.44 -23.84 -20.76
CA LYS A 10 -28.66 -22.59 -20.84
C LYS A 10 -29.53 -21.36 -20.69
N ARG A 11 -30.77 -21.41 -21.20
CA ARG A 11 -31.64 -20.25 -21.15
C ARG A 11 -32.36 -20.06 -19.82
N LEU A 12 -32.65 -21.15 -19.13
CA LEU A 12 -33.09 -21.11 -17.74
C LEU A 12 -31.99 -20.56 -16.83
N ALA A 13 -30.74 -20.95 -17.04
CA ALA A 13 -29.59 -20.40 -16.31
C ALA A 13 -29.48 -18.87 -16.53
N ALA A 14 -29.47 -18.42 -17.79
CA ALA A 14 -29.46 -16.98 -18.06
C ALA A 14 -30.69 -16.23 -17.53
N PHE A 15 -31.82 -16.92 -17.35
CA PHE A 15 -33.01 -16.33 -16.74
C PHE A 15 -32.89 -16.20 -15.23
N PHE A 16 -32.26 -17.18 -14.59
CA PHE A 16 -31.91 -17.14 -13.18
C PHE A 16 -30.92 -15.99 -12.91
N ASP A 17 -29.83 -15.93 -13.68
CA ASP A 17 -28.74 -14.95 -13.50
C ASP A 17 -29.21 -13.49 -13.59
N VAL A 18 -30.27 -13.19 -14.35
CA VAL A 18 -30.79 -11.81 -14.43
C VAL A 18 -31.66 -11.43 -13.23
N TYR A 19 -32.18 -12.39 -12.46
CA TYR A 19 -32.88 -12.14 -11.20
C TYR A 19 -31.95 -12.16 -9.99
N ASP A 20 -30.89 -12.96 -10.05
CA ASP A 20 -29.81 -12.97 -9.08
C ASP A 20 -29.07 -11.62 -9.16
N ILE A 21 -29.39 -10.69 -8.25
CA ILE A 21 -28.89 -9.31 -8.31
C ILE A 21 -27.47 -9.26 -7.78
N ASP A 22 -27.23 -9.94 -6.66
CA ASP A 22 -25.94 -10.03 -5.99
C ASP A 22 -25.08 -11.22 -6.49
N GLY A 23 -25.58 -12.04 -7.41
CA GLY A 23 -24.80 -13.10 -8.03
C GLY A 23 -24.30 -14.18 -7.07
N ASN A 24 -24.90 -14.29 -5.87
CA ASN A 24 -24.50 -15.24 -4.83
C ASN A 24 -24.92 -16.69 -5.17
N GLY A 25 -25.73 -16.88 -6.23
CA GLY A 25 -26.22 -18.18 -6.68
C GLY A 25 -27.58 -18.59 -6.12
N ASP A 26 -28.26 -17.72 -5.37
CA ASP A 26 -29.63 -17.88 -4.91
C ASP A 26 -30.45 -16.60 -5.04
N ILE A 27 -31.66 -16.71 -5.59
CA ILE A 27 -32.55 -15.56 -5.73
C ILE A 27 -33.32 -15.38 -4.42
N ASP A 28 -33.07 -14.28 -3.72
CA ASP A 28 -33.85 -13.92 -2.54
C ASP A 28 -35.18 -13.21 -2.92
N ILE A 29 -36.15 -13.25 -1.99
CA ILE A 29 -37.46 -12.61 -2.22
C ILE A 29 -37.38 -11.09 -2.44
N SER A 30 -36.36 -10.44 -1.86
CA SER A 30 -36.11 -9.01 -2.03
C SER A 30 -35.60 -8.69 -3.44
N GLU A 31 -34.69 -9.50 -3.99
CA GLU A 31 -34.14 -9.36 -5.35
C GLU A 31 -35.23 -9.51 -6.39
N PHE A 32 -36.04 -10.55 -6.23
CA PHE A 32 -37.19 -10.77 -7.09
C PHE A 32 -38.17 -9.60 -7.03
N ASN A 33 -38.56 -9.16 -5.83
CA ASN A 33 -39.49 -8.05 -5.65
C ASN A 33 -38.92 -6.72 -6.17
N LYS A 34 -37.62 -6.46 -6.02
CA LYS A 34 -36.97 -5.24 -6.53
C LYS A 34 -37.18 -5.07 -8.04
N ILE A 35 -37.14 -6.18 -8.79
CA ILE A 35 -37.33 -6.18 -10.25
C ILE A 35 -38.82 -6.24 -10.60
N GLU A 36 -39.57 -7.17 -10.01
CA GLU A 36 -40.97 -7.42 -10.37
C GLU A 36 -41.87 -6.23 -10.07
N VAL A 37 -41.74 -5.59 -8.91
CA VAL A 37 -42.54 -4.41 -8.56
C VAL A 37 -42.37 -3.31 -9.61
N ARG A 38 -41.16 -3.12 -10.13
CA ARG A 38 -40.87 -2.10 -11.15
C ARG A 38 -41.42 -2.47 -12.52
N LEU A 39 -41.37 -3.76 -12.88
CA LEU A 39 -41.98 -4.27 -14.11
C LEU A 39 -43.52 -4.23 -14.05
N GLU A 40 -44.12 -4.52 -12.90
CA GLU A 40 -45.58 -4.49 -12.68
C GLU A 40 -46.13 -3.07 -12.71
N VAL A 41 -45.44 -2.11 -12.08
CA VAL A 41 -45.79 -0.68 -12.14
C VAL A 41 -45.80 -0.15 -13.58
N GLN A 42 -45.02 -0.75 -14.49
CA GLN A 42 -44.95 -0.38 -15.90
C GLN A 42 -45.92 -1.18 -16.81
N SER A 43 -46.58 -2.24 -16.33
CA SER A 43 -47.42 -3.12 -17.16
C SER A 43 -48.90 -3.04 -16.78
N THR A 44 -49.78 -2.71 -17.74
CA THR A 44 -51.23 -2.63 -17.52
C THR A 44 -51.99 -3.95 -17.71
N GLU A 45 -51.40 -5.02 -18.27
CA GLU A 45 -52.09 -6.31 -18.46
C GLU A 45 -51.14 -7.53 -18.36
N GLY A 46 -51.54 -8.54 -17.58
CA GLY A 46 -51.32 -9.95 -17.92
C GLY A 46 -49.95 -10.62 -17.67
N ASN A 47 -49.00 -10.00 -16.95
CA ASN A 47 -47.67 -10.60 -16.69
C ASN A 47 -47.58 -11.54 -15.46
N GLN A 48 -48.69 -11.75 -14.75
CA GLN A 48 -48.75 -12.48 -13.47
C GLN A 48 -48.31 -13.96 -13.51
N ILE A 49 -48.27 -14.61 -14.67
CA ILE A 49 -47.97 -16.06 -14.78
C ILE A 49 -46.49 -16.35 -14.46
N TRP A 50 -45.57 -15.42 -14.73
CA TRP A 50 -44.14 -15.62 -14.45
C TRP A 50 -43.76 -15.22 -13.02
N GLY A 51 -44.32 -14.10 -12.54
CA GLY A 51 -44.12 -13.56 -11.19
C GLY A 51 -44.54 -14.52 -10.07
N LEU A 52 -45.75 -15.09 -10.17
CA LEU A 52 -46.33 -15.97 -9.15
C LEU A 52 -45.79 -17.41 -9.21
N ALA A 53 -45.42 -17.91 -10.38
CA ALA A 53 -45.00 -19.31 -10.52
C ALA A 53 -43.51 -19.55 -10.22
N ALA A 54 -42.68 -18.49 -10.25
CA ALA A 54 -41.29 -18.57 -9.81
C ALA A 54 -41.17 -18.60 -8.27
N MET A 55 -42.09 -17.98 -7.53
CA MET A 55 -41.98 -17.72 -6.08
C MET A 55 -43.09 -18.34 -5.21
N ASP A 56 -43.82 -19.35 -5.69
CA ASP A 56 -44.90 -20.00 -4.93
C ASP A 56 -44.49 -20.24 -3.46
N ALA A 57 -45.25 -19.63 -2.55
CA ALA A 57 -44.82 -19.15 -1.22
C ALA A 57 -44.66 -20.24 -0.15
N ASP A 58 -44.39 -21.48 -0.56
CA ASP A 58 -44.14 -22.61 0.33
C ASP A 58 -42.64 -22.96 0.29
N SER A 59 -41.80 -21.98 0.65
CA SER A 59 -40.39 -22.23 0.92
C SER A 59 -40.27 -22.74 2.35
N ALA A 60 -40.31 -24.07 2.51
CA ALA A 60 -39.79 -24.72 3.72
C ALA A 60 -38.29 -24.36 3.98
N ASP A 61 -37.61 -23.78 2.97
CA ASP A 61 -36.18 -23.50 2.92
C ASP A 61 -35.85 -21.98 2.95
N GLY A 62 -36.33 -21.23 3.94
CA GLY A 62 -35.68 -19.96 4.34
C GLY A 62 -35.87 -18.71 3.46
N GLY A 63 -36.65 -18.77 2.37
CA GLY A 63 -37.00 -17.58 1.59
C GLY A 63 -36.06 -17.23 0.43
N THR A 64 -35.12 -18.12 0.07
CA THR A 64 -34.28 -17.98 -1.13
C THR A 64 -34.51 -19.13 -2.11
N ILE A 65 -34.09 -18.96 -3.37
CA ILE A 65 -34.32 -19.93 -4.45
C ILE A 65 -33.01 -20.23 -5.17
N LEU A 66 -32.50 -21.45 -4.99
CA LEU A 66 -31.36 -21.96 -5.76
C LEU A 66 -31.76 -22.31 -7.21
N PHE A 67 -30.78 -22.31 -8.11
CA PHE A 67 -31.00 -22.63 -9.53
C PHE A 67 -31.75 -23.96 -9.78
N PRO A 68 -31.46 -25.10 -9.11
CA PRO A 68 -32.21 -26.34 -9.33
C PRO A 68 -33.71 -26.19 -9.00
N THR A 69 -34.04 -25.46 -7.94
CA THR A 69 -35.42 -25.18 -7.54
C THR A 69 -36.10 -24.27 -8.55
N PHE A 70 -35.44 -23.18 -8.95
CA PHE A 70 -35.91 -22.28 -9.99
C PHE A 70 -36.19 -23.03 -11.30
N ARG A 71 -35.22 -23.85 -11.74
CA ARG A 71 -35.31 -24.70 -12.92
C ARG A 71 -36.53 -25.62 -12.86
N THR A 72 -36.73 -26.35 -11.77
CA THR A 72 -37.90 -27.23 -11.61
C THR A 72 -39.21 -26.46 -11.67
N ARG A 73 -39.28 -25.27 -11.05
CA ARG A 73 -40.47 -24.40 -11.12
C ARG A 73 -40.75 -23.96 -12.54
N MET A 74 -39.73 -23.55 -13.29
CA MET A 74 -39.89 -23.13 -14.69
C MET A 74 -40.33 -24.25 -15.62
N LEU A 75 -39.78 -25.45 -15.46
CA LEU A 75 -40.26 -26.61 -16.22
C LEU A 75 -41.71 -26.97 -15.88
N ARG A 76 -42.12 -26.82 -14.62
CA ARG A 76 -43.53 -27.00 -14.22
C ARG A 76 -44.43 -25.99 -14.92
N VAL A 77 -44.04 -24.73 -15.00
CA VAL A 77 -44.78 -23.68 -15.74
C VAL A 77 -44.92 -24.04 -17.22
N MET A 78 -43.84 -24.45 -17.86
CA MET A 78 -43.85 -24.88 -19.27
C MET A 78 -44.87 -26.02 -19.49
N HIS A 79 -44.85 -27.04 -18.62
CA HIS A 79 -45.76 -28.18 -18.69
C HIS A 79 -47.22 -27.80 -18.41
N MET A 80 -47.49 -27.02 -17.36
CA MET A 80 -48.85 -26.59 -17.02
C MET A 80 -49.47 -25.72 -18.10
N ALA A 81 -48.67 -24.82 -18.69
CA ALA A 81 -49.10 -24.00 -19.81
C ALA A 81 -49.13 -24.76 -21.15
N SER A 82 -48.73 -26.04 -21.17
CA SER A 82 -48.63 -26.87 -22.38
C SER A 82 -47.86 -26.18 -23.52
N LEU A 83 -46.79 -25.46 -23.18
CA LEU A 83 -46.01 -24.70 -24.15
C LEU A 83 -44.95 -25.59 -24.81
N PRO A 84 -44.84 -25.57 -26.15
CA PRO A 84 -43.68 -26.11 -26.84
C PRO A 84 -42.40 -25.42 -26.38
N GLU A 85 -41.29 -26.17 -26.36
CA GLU A 85 -40.00 -25.70 -25.86
C GLU A 85 -39.53 -24.43 -26.57
N GLU A 86 -39.68 -24.33 -27.89
CA GLU A 86 -39.26 -23.17 -28.68
C GLU A 86 -40.03 -21.91 -28.30
N ILE A 87 -41.33 -22.05 -28.03
CA ILE A 87 -42.18 -20.94 -27.59
C ILE A 87 -41.81 -20.52 -26.17
N PHE A 88 -41.49 -21.49 -25.31
CA PHE A 88 -41.07 -21.22 -23.93
C PHE A 88 -39.73 -20.48 -23.89
N ILE A 89 -38.73 -20.94 -24.65
CA ILE A 89 -37.44 -20.24 -24.82
C ILE A 89 -37.65 -18.82 -25.32
N ARG A 90 -38.52 -18.61 -26.33
CA ARG A 90 -38.81 -17.26 -26.84
C ARG A 90 -39.39 -16.35 -25.76
N LYS A 91 -40.35 -16.84 -24.97
CA LYS A 91 -40.92 -16.07 -23.86
C LYS A 91 -39.89 -15.75 -22.77
N ILE A 92 -39.01 -16.70 -22.45
CA ILE A 92 -37.88 -16.44 -21.53
C ILE A 92 -36.98 -15.33 -22.10
N ASN A 93 -36.67 -15.34 -23.40
CA ASN A 93 -35.84 -14.31 -24.02
C ASN A 93 -36.46 -12.92 -23.91
N GLU A 94 -37.76 -12.82 -24.19
CA GLU A 94 -38.53 -11.58 -24.06
C GLU A 94 -38.46 -11.09 -22.61
N ARG A 95 -38.64 -11.99 -21.63
CA ARG A 95 -38.59 -11.63 -20.21
C ARG A 95 -37.20 -11.21 -19.74
N ILE A 96 -36.16 -11.95 -20.11
CA ILE A 96 -34.76 -11.58 -19.85
C ILE A 96 -34.48 -10.17 -20.38
N SER A 97 -34.94 -9.86 -21.59
CA SER A 97 -34.72 -8.54 -22.20
C SER A 97 -35.38 -7.42 -21.38
N LEU A 98 -36.62 -7.64 -20.90
CA LEU A 98 -37.31 -6.69 -20.03
C LEU A 98 -36.58 -6.47 -18.71
N ILE A 99 -36.13 -7.55 -18.06
CA ILE A 99 -35.41 -7.47 -16.78
C ILE A 99 -34.10 -6.73 -16.96
N ILE A 100 -33.33 -7.04 -18.02
CA ILE A 100 -32.08 -6.33 -18.32
C ILE A 100 -32.36 -4.85 -18.54
N SER A 101 -33.37 -4.49 -19.32
CA SER A 101 -33.77 -3.09 -19.52
C SER A 101 -34.13 -2.39 -18.21
N GLU A 102 -34.87 -3.06 -17.31
CA GLU A 102 -35.21 -2.46 -16.01
C GLU A 102 -33.99 -2.30 -15.11
N ARG A 103 -33.11 -3.32 -15.06
CA ARG A 103 -31.84 -3.27 -14.34
C ARG A 103 -30.95 -2.11 -14.81
N LYS A 104 -30.96 -1.78 -16.10
CA LYS A 104 -30.27 -0.59 -16.63
C LYS A 104 -30.84 0.71 -16.04
N LEU A 105 -32.15 0.80 -15.84
CA LEU A 105 -32.81 1.97 -15.25
C LEU A 105 -32.63 2.09 -13.73
N MET A 106 -32.23 1.01 -13.06
CA MET A 106 -31.96 0.99 -11.63
C MET A 106 -30.60 1.59 -11.26
N GLY A 107 -29.74 1.86 -12.25
CA GLY A 107 -28.42 2.45 -12.07
C GLY A 107 -27.28 1.46 -12.28
N LEU A 108 -26.05 1.96 -12.15
CA LEU A 108 -24.85 1.22 -12.53
C LEU A 108 -24.64 -0.07 -11.73
N THR A 109 -24.95 -0.05 -10.42
CA THR A 109 -24.81 -1.21 -9.53
C THR A 109 -25.70 -2.38 -9.94
N TYR A 110 -26.86 -2.10 -10.55
CA TYR A 110 -27.81 -3.10 -11.01
C TYR A 110 -27.58 -3.52 -12.46
N HIS A 111 -26.78 -2.78 -13.21
CA HIS A 111 -26.56 -3.04 -14.63
C HIS A 111 -25.93 -4.42 -14.84
N TYR A 112 -26.73 -5.34 -15.39
CA TYR A 112 -26.36 -6.75 -15.54
C TYR A 112 -25.03 -6.96 -16.27
N GLY A 113 -24.84 -6.28 -17.41
CA GLY A 113 -23.61 -6.43 -18.21
C GLY A 113 -22.34 -5.96 -17.49
N VAL A 114 -22.36 -4.77 -16.90
CA VAL A 114 -21.29 -4.26 -16.01
C VAL A 114 -20.98 -5.26 -14.89
N ARG A 115 -22.01 -5.73 -14.16
CA ARG A 115 -21.82 -6.73 -13.09
C ARG A 115 -21.14 -7.99 -13.59
N CYS A 116 -21.67 -8.60 -14.66
CA CYS A 116 -21.08 -9.80 -15.25
C CYS A 116 -19.63 -9.57 -15.69
N MET A 117 -19.29 -8.37 -16.16
CA MET A 117 -17.93 -8.04 -16.55
C MET A 117 -17.01 -7.84 -15.34
N ILE A 118 -17.47 -7.25 -14.24
CA ILE A 118 -16.71 -7.17 -12.99
C ILE A 118 -16.43 -8.57 -12.44
N GLN A 119 -17.43 -9.46 -12.40
CA GLN A 119 -17.24 -10.86 -11.98
C GLN A 119 -16.24 -11.62 -12.87
N LYS A 120 -16.26 -11.37 -14.18
CA LYS A 120 -15.26 -11.95 -15.10
C LYS A 120 -13.86 -11.39 -14.86
N LEU A 121 -13.75 -10.09 -14.55
CA LEU A 121 -12.47 -9.47 -14.20
C LEU A 121 -11.93 -10.05 -12.89
N PHE A 122 -12.78 -10.23 -11.87
CA PHE A 122 -12.40 -10.89 -10.63
C PHE A 122 -11.78 -12.26 -10.92
N ARG A 123 -12.48 -13.13 -11.65
CA ARG A 123 -11.98 -14.46 -12.05
C ARG A 123 -10.74 -14.43 -12.94
N ALA A 124 -10.49 -13.33 -13.63
CA ALA A 124 -9.30 -13.16 -14.44
C ALA A 124 -8.10 -12.67 -13.61
N PHE A 125 -8.36 -12.01 -12.47
CA PHE A 125 -7.34 -11.59 -11.50
C PHE A 125 -6.99 -12.70 -10.52
N ASP A 126 -7.99 -13.43 -10.03
CA ASP A 126 -7.89 -14.69 -9.28
C ASP A 126 -7.33 -15.78 -10.19
N ALA A 127 -6.01 -15.71 -10.39
CA ALA A 127 -5.25 -16.47 -11.36
C ALA A 127 -4.99 -17.90 -10.88
N ASP A 128 -4.99 -18.13 -9.57
CA ASP A 128 -4.87 -19.48 -8.99
C ASP A 128 -6.22 -20.15 -8.69
N HIS A 129 -7.33 -19.42 -8.86
CA HIS A 129 -8.70 -19.87 -8.61
C HIS A 129 -8.96 -20.22 -7.14
N GLY A 130 -8.27 -19.52 -6.23
CA GLY A 130 -8.46 -19.58 -4.79
C GLY A 130 -9.81 -19.02 -4.33
N GLY A 131 -10.44 -18.17 -5.16
CA GLY A 131 -11.71 -17.52 -4.86
C GLY A 131 -11.57 -16.17 -4.16
N GLU A 132 -10.34 -15.70 -3.97
CA GLU A 132 -9.97 -14.42 -3.37
C GLU A 132 -8.84 -13.82 -4.22
N ILE A 133 -8.69 -12.49 -4.23
CA ILE A 133 -7.58 -11.81 -4.91
C ILE A 133 -6.49 -11.50 -3.88
N GLU A 134 -5.36 -12.18 -3.99
CA GLU A 134 -4.20 -11.89 -3.15
C GLU A 134 -3.46 -10.61 -3.60
N ALA A 135 -2.60 -10.06 -2.75
CA ALA A 135 -1.81 -8.86 -3.06
C ALA A 135 -1.04 -8.94 -4.39
N GLU A 136 -0.47 -10.11 -4.70
CA GLU A 136 0.27 -10.39 -5.93
C GLU A 136 -0.61 -10.28 -7.17
N GLU A 137 -1.79 -10.86 -7.09
CA GLU A 137 -2.80 -10.84 -8.15
C GLU A 137 -3.34 -9.43 -8.34
N TRP A 138 -3.63 -8.73 -7.25
CA TRP A 138 -4.02 -7.33 -7.29
C TRP A 138 -2.97 -6.44 -7.95
N MET A 139 -1.68 -6.61 -7.63
CA MET A 139 -0.62 -5.82 -8.26
C MET A 139 -0.53 -6.04 -9.76
N ILE A 140 -0.67 -7.29 -10.19
CA ILE A 140 -0.63 -7.65 -11.61
C ILE A 140 -1.85 -7.08 -12.32
N ALA A 141 -3.02 -7.30 -11.75
CA ALA A 141 -4.27 -6.73 -12.20
C ALA A 141 -4.14 -5.22 -12.34
N THR A 142 -3.72 -4.53 -11.29
CA THR A 142 -3.50 -3.09 -11.24
C THR A 142 -2.55 -2.61 -12.32
N LYS A 143 -1.39 -3.23 -12.51
CA LYS A 143 -0.43 -2.77 -13.53
C LYS A 143 -0.91 -2.99 -14.96
N VAL A 144 -1.67 -4.05 -15.19
CA VAL A 144 -2.27 -4.33 -16.50
C VAL A 144 -3.47 -3.42 -16.74
N VAL A 145 -4.36 -3.30 -15.77
CA VAL A 145 -5.61 -2.54 -15.87
C VAL A 145 -5.35 -1.05 -15.82
N ALA A 146 -4.40 -0.57 -15.03
CA ALA A 146 -3.97 0.82 -15.04
C ALA A 146 -3.63 1.25 -16.46
N SER A 147 -2.91 0.43 -17.24
CA SER A 147 -2.59 0.77 -18.62
C SER A 147 -3.82 0.96 -19.53
N GLY A 148 -4.97 0.32 -19.23
CA GLY A 148 -6.20 0.43 -20.02
C GLY A 148 -7.25 1.41 -19.46
N LEU A 149 -7.46 1.41 -18.14
CA LEU A 149 -8.44 2.25 -17.45
C LEU A 149 -7.89 3.61 -17.05
N THR A 150 -6.64 3.75 -16.60
CA THR A 150 -6.17 5.06 -16.08
C THR A 150 -6.08 6.12 -17.17
N GLU A 151 -5.79 5.73 -18.42
CA GLU A 151 -5.75 6.66 -19.56
C GLU A 151 -7.09 7.37 -19.79
N LYS A 152 -8.21 6.69 -19.52
CA LYS A 152 -9.57 7.26 -19.64
C LYS A 152 -10.16 7.69 -18.29
N SER A 153 -9.69 7.01 -17.25
CA SER A 153 -9.94 7.06 -15.82
C SER A 153 -9.61 8.34 -15.09
N GLY A 154 -8.30 8.63 -15.14
CA GLY A 154 -7.59 9.41 -14.14
C GLY A 154 -7.53 8.77 -12.74
N ILE A 155 -8.03 7.55 -12.52
CA ILE A 155 -8.09 6.93 -11.18
C ILE A 155 -6.82 6.09 -10.94
N PRO A 156 -5.88 6.52 -10.10
CA PRO A 156 -4.76 5.68 -9.69
C PRO A 156 -5.30 4.50 -8.87
N ILE A 157 -4.95 3.29 -9.30
CA ILE A 157 -5.13 2.07 -8.51
C ILE A 157 -3.77 1.82 -7.88
N ASP A 158 -3.69 1.96 -6.55
CA ASP A 158 -2.47 1.85 -5.76
C ASP A 158 -2.74 1.01 -4.49
N THR A 159 -1.73 0.83 -3.64
CA THR A 159 -1.87 0.10 -2.38
C THR A 159 -2.89 0.75 -1.42
N ALA A 160 -3.13 2.07 -1.49
CA ALA A 160 -4.18 2.69 -0.67
C ALA A 160 -5.58 2.24 -1.13
N LYS A 161 -5.76 2.02 -2.44
CA LYS A 161 -6.99 1.43 -2.99
C LYS A 161 -7.14 -0.05 -2.63
N TYR A 162 -6.05 -0.80 -2.55
CA TYR A 162 -6.08 -2.17 -2.05
C TYR A 162 -6.62 -2.23 -0.62
N HIS A 163 -6.04 -1.48 0.32
CA HIS A 163 -6.53 -1.42 1.70
C HIS A 163 -7.93 -0.83 1.85
N GLY A 164 -8.39 -0.05 0.86
CA GLY A 164 -9.76 0.42 0.81
C GLY A 164 -10.74 -0.64 0.28
N ALA A 165 -10.25 -1.63 -0.47
CA ALA A 165 -11.04 -2.74 -0.99
C ALA A 165 -11.09 -3.91 0.01
N ASP A 166 -9.96 -4.23 0.67
CA ASP A 166 -9.84 -5.18 1.77
C ASP A 166 -10.46 -4.59 3.05
N GLU A 167 -11.80 -4.58 3.12
CA GLU A 167 -12.56 -4.05 4.25
C GLU A 167 -12.38 -4.92 5.51
N SER A 168 -12.18 -6.22 5.31
CA SER A 168 -11.97 -7.19 6.39
C SER A 168 -10.59 -7.05 7.05
N GLY A 169 -9.59 -6.56 6.30
CA GLY A 169 -8.20 -6.40 6.72
C GLY A 169 -7.44 -7.72 6.85
N ASP A 170 -7.89 -8.78 6.17
CA ASP A 170 -7.29 -10.11 6.21
C ASP A 170 -6.17 -10.32 5.19
N GLY A 171 -5.96 -9.35 4.29
CA GLY A 171 -4.89 -9.37 3.29
C GLY A 171 -5.22 -10.14 2.03
N SER A 172 -6.49 -10.42 1.78
CA SER A 172 -7.04 -10.78 0.47
C SER A 172 -8.28 -9.94 0.16
N ILE A 173 -8.79 -10.03 -1.07
CA ILE A 173 -10.02 -9.33 -1.47
C ILE A 173 -11.00 -10.38 -1.95
N ASP A 174 -12.12 -10.52 -1.26
CA ASP A 174 -13.17 -11.47 -1.65
C ASP A 174 -14.02 -10.94 -2.83
N PRO A 175 -14.89 -11.77 -3.44
CA PRO A 175 -15.72 -11.33 -4.56
C PRO A 175 -16.62 -10.13 -4.24
N ASP A 176 -17.15 -10.03 -3.03
CA ASP A 176 -18.09 -8.97 -2.63
C ASP A 176 -17.34 -7.65 -2.39
N GLU A 177 -16.21 -7.69 -1.69
CA GLU A 177 -15.27 -6.59 -1.51
C GLU A 177 -14.81 -6.03 -2.86
N PHE A 178 -14.41 -6.91 -3.80
CA PHE A 178 -14.01 -6.50 -5.13
C PHE A 178 -15.15 -5.85 -5.92
N MET A 179 -16.36 -6.40 -5.84
CA MET A 179 -17.55 -5.85 -6.49
C MET A 179 -17.86 -4.44 -5.95
N GLN A 180 -17.87 -4.28 -4.64
CA GLN A 180 -18.12 -3.00 -3.97
C GLN A 180 -17.06 -1.96 -4.36
N PHE A 181 -15.78 -2.33 -4.27
CA PHE A 181 -14.67 -1.49 -4.72
C PHE A 181 -14.84 -1.03 -6.18
N MET A 182 -15.15 -1.95 -7.09
CA MET A 182 -15.32 -1.62 -8.50
C MET A 182 -16.50 -0.67 -8.72
N TYR A 183 -17.58 -0.78 -7.96
CA TYR A 183 -18.67 0.19 -8.05
C TYR A 183 -18.26 1.57 -7.55
N GLU A 184 -17.46 1.68 -6.51
CA GLU A 184 -16.92 2.97 -6.04
C GLU A 184 -16.00 3.61 -7.06
N VAL A 185 -15.13 2.82 -7.70
CA VAL A 185 -14.25 3.28 -8.78
C VAL A 185 -15.05 3.72 -10.01
N LEU A 186 -16.10 2.98 -10.36
CA LEU A 186 -16.91 3.27 -11.55
C LEU A 186 -17.98 4.34 -11.31
N ALA A 187 -18.38 4.64 -10.07
CA ALA A 187 -19.43 5.61 -9.78
C ALA A 187 -19.16 7.01 -10.38
N PRO A 188 -17.96 7.62 -10.23
CA PRO A 188 -17.63 8.89 -10.90
C PRO A 188 -17.61 8.79 -12.44
N ILE A 189 -17.37 7.60 -12.99
CA ILE A 189 -17.40 7.34 -14.43
C ILE A 189 -18.85 7.23 -14.92
N GLY A 190 -19.73 6.61 -14.13
CA GLY A 190 -21.17 6.48 -14.38
C GLY A 190 -21.92 7.80 -14.43
N GLU A 191 -21.37 8.89 -13.88
CA GLU A 191 -21.90 10.25 -14.06
C GLU A 191 -21.75 10.76 -15.51
N LYS A 192 -20.76 10.23 -16.26
CA LYS A 192 -20.37 10.69 -17.59
C LYS A 192 -20.69 9.70 -18.70
N PHE A 193 -20.73 8.42 -18.38
CA PHE A 193 -20.90 7.32 -19.34
C PHE A 193 -22.09 6.45 -18.94
N SER A 194 -22.81 5.96 -19.95
CA SER A 194 -23.87 4.99 -19.76
C SER A 194 -23.31 3.64 -19.31
N GLY A 195 -24.15 2.81 -18.68
CA GLY A 195 -23.74 1.46 -18.27
C GLY A 195 -23.28 0.58 -19.43
N ASP A 196 -23.84 0.75 -20.63
CA ASP A 196 -23.41 0.04 -21.84
C ASP A 196 -21.99 0.48 -22.28
N GLU A 197 -21.68 1.78 -22.21
CA GLU A 197 -20.33 2.28 -22.49
C GLU A 197 -19.30 1.77 -21.47
N ILE A 198 -19.68 1.71 -20.19
CA ILE A 198 -18.84 1.14 -19.13
C ILE A 198 -18.64 -0.37 -19.34
N GLU A 199 -19.68 -1.10 -19.73
CA GLU A 199 -19.57 -2.52 -20.06
C GLU A 199 -18.55 -2.76 -21.19
N GLU A 200 -18.60 -1.98 -22.27
CA GLU A 200 -17.63 -2.06 -23.36
C GLU A 200 -16.20 -1.70 -22.90
N MET A 201 -16.05 -0.72 -22.01
CA MET A 201 -14.76 -0.43 -21.38
C MET A 201 -14.23 -1.63 -20.59
N LEU A 202 -15.06 -2.26 -19.75
CA LEU A 202 -14.67 -3.42 -18.97
C LEU A 202 -14.37 -4.64 -19.85
N LYS A 203 -15.07 -4.83 -20.96
CA LYS A 203 -14.73 -5.86 -21.97
C LYS A 203 -13.35 -5.64 -22.56
N HIS A 204 -13.01 -4.39 -22.87
CA HIS A 204 -11.67 -4.07 -23.36
C HIS A 204 -10.61 -4.35 -22.29
N VAL A 205 -10.84 -3.94 -21.05
CA VAL A 205 -9.94 -4.25 -19.92
C VAL A 205 -9.76 -5.75 -19.77
N HIS A 206 -10.84 -6.51 -19.73
CA HIS A 206 -10.80 -7.97 -19.63
C HIS A 206 -9.99 -8.60 -20.79
N SER A 207 -10.07 -8.04 -22.00
CA SER A 207 -9.33 -8.55 -23.16
C SER A 207 -7.81 -8.38 -23.08
N ILE A 208 -7.33 -7.43 -22.27
CA ILE A 208 -5.89 -7.18 -22.08
C ILE A 208 -5.33 -7.87 -20.84
N VAL A 209 -6.18 -8.45 -19.98
CA VAL A 209 -5.72 -9.22 -18.81
C VAL A 209 -4.92 -10.44 -19.29
N PRO A 210 -3.62 -10.55 -18.91
CA PRO A 210 -2.83 -11.70 -19.29
C PRO A 210 -3.41 -12.97 -18.65
N HIS A 211 -3.57 -14.01 -19.46
CA HIS A 211 -3.97 -15.33 -18.97
C HIS A 211 -2.72 -16.14 -18.61
N GLY A 212 -2.83 -17.09 -17.68
CA GLY A 212 -1.71 -17.97 -17.27
C GLY A 212 -0.64 -17.26 -16.44
N VAL A 213 -1.01 -16.22 -15.68
CA VAL A 213 -0.07 -15.51 -14.80
C VAL A 213 0.45 -16.41 -13.69
N ALA A 214 -0.41 -17.25 -13.10
CA ALA A 214 -0.02 -18.17 -12.04
C ALA A 214 1.14 -19.10 -12.46
N GLU A 215 1.17 -19.56 -13.73
CA GLU A 215 2.20 -20.47 -14.24
C GLU A 215 3.60 -19.83 -14.34
N ARG A 216 3.68 -18.49 -14.40
CA ARG A 216 4.95 -17.75 -14.52
C ARG A 216 5.40 -17.11 -13.20
N MET A 217 4.60 -17.19 -12.15
CA MET A 217 4.97 -16.66 -10.83
C MET A 217 6.12 -17.45 -10.22
N ILE A 218 7.04 -16.74 -9.57
CA ILE A 218 8.14 -17.31 -8.80
C ILE A 218 7.85 -17.08 -7.33
N ARG A 219 7.79 -18.15 -6.56
CA ARG A 219 7.69 -18.10 -5.10
C ARG A 219 9.05 -17.73 -4.49
N ILE A 220 9.08 -16.64 -3.74
CA ILE A 220 10.28 -16.09 -3.11
C ILE A 220 9.99 -15.90 -1.62
N PRO A 221 10.51 -16.78 -0.74
CA PRO A 221 10.46 -16.54 0.69
C PRO A 221 11.24 -15.28 1.07
N VAL A 222 10.63 -14.50 1.95
CA VAL A 222 11.17 -13.28 2.50
C VAL A 222 11.45 -13.50 3.98
N TYR A 223 12.67 -13.20 4.36
CA TYR A 223 13.15 -13.33 5.72
C TYR A 223 13.23 -11.97 6.38
N SER A 224 12.84 -11.89 7.66
CA SER A 224 13.13 -10.74 8.50
C SER A 224 13.85 -11.18 9.79
N ALA A 225 14.75 -10.32 10.26
CA ALA A 225 15.36 -10.40 11.57
C ALA A 225 14.37 -10.15 12.72
N PHE A 226 13.23 -9.54 12.39
CA PHE A 226 12.19 -9.11 13.31
C PHE A 226 10.83 -9.51 12.76
N PRO A 227 10.38 -10.75 13.05
CA PRO A 227 9.14 -11.27 12.51
C PRO A 227 7.89 -10.56 13.03
N ASP A 228 8.01 -9.94 14.21
CA ASP A 228 7.02 -9.01 14.71
C ASP A 228 7.10 -7.71 13.88
N VAL A 229 6.02 -7.39 13.18
CA VAL A 229 5.91 -6.29 12.22
C VAL A 229 5.87 -4.94 12.96
N ILE A 230 7.00 -4.51 13.51
CA ILE A 230 7.12 -3.26 14.27
C ILE A 230 7.96 -2.29 13.48
N LEU A 231 7.38 -1.14 13.15
CA LEU A 231 8.06 -0.05 12.46
C LEU A 231 9.07 0.66 13.37
N ASN A 232 10.21 1.07 12.78
CA ASN A 232 11.24 1.93 13.37
C ASN A 232 11.81 1.40 14.70
N ARG A 233 12.46 0.23 14.66
CA ARG A 233 13.09 -0.42 15.83
C ARG A 233 14.38 0.26 16.27
N LYS A 234 14.24 1.41 16.92
CA LYS A 234 15.36 2.26 17.38
C LYS A 234 16.39 1.55 18.26
N ASN A 235 15.91 0.73 19.19
CA ASN A 235 16.77 0.00 20.13
C ASN A 235 17.61 -1.10 19.47
N GLU A 236 17.30 -1.40 18.21
CA GLU A 236 17.99 -2.40 17.40
C GLU A 236 18.93 -1.78 16.37
N TRP A 237 19.17 -0.46 16.39
CA TRP A 237 20.13 0.16 15.47
C TRP A 237 21.58 -0.31 15.73
N GLN A 238 22.32 -0.56 14.65
CA GLN A 238 23.71 -1.02 14.69
C GLN A 238 24.66 0.02 14.09
N HIS A 239 25.72 0.32 14.84
CA HIS A 239 26.84 1.11 14.31
C HIS A 239 27.73 0.23 13.41
N PRO A 240 28.24 0.71 12.26
CA PRO A 240 29.08 -0.09 11.37
C PRO A 240 30.38 -0.61 12.01
N ASN A 241 30.85 0.05 13.07
CA ASN A 241 32.04 -0.40 13.84
C ASN A 241 31.73 -1.37 14.99
N GLN A 242 30.45 -1.58 15.33
CA GLN A 242 30.09 -2.58 16.33
C GLN A 242 30.20 -3.96 15.69
N LYS A 243 30.84 -4.91 16.39
CA LYS A 243 30.80 -6.32 15.97
C LYS A 243 29.35 -6.72 15.75
N ALA A 244 29.07 -7.37 14.62
CA ALA A 244 27.74 -7.89 14.35
C ALA A 244 27.30 -8.73 15.56
N LYS A 245 26.16 -8.37 16.17
CA LYS A 245 25.39 -9.39 16.90
C LYS A 245 25.10 -10.50 15.89
N SER A 246 25.11 -11.77 16.31
CA SER A 246 25.18 -12.90 15.37
C SER A 246 24.18 -12.78 14.20
N THR A 247 24.56 -13.28 13.03
CA THR A 247 23.69 -13.34 11.85
C THR A 247 22.53 -14.34 12.00
N ASP A 248 22.33 -14.88 13.21
CA ASP A 248 21.25 -15.79 13.54
C ASP A 248 19.99 -15.01 13.92
N GLY A 249 18.83 -15.61 13.67
CA GLY A 249 17.52 -15.03 14.03
C GLY A 249 16.78 -14.38 12.87
N TRP A 250 17.21 -14.59 11.63
CA TRP A 250 16.35 -14.40 10.46
C TRP A 250 15.29 -15.50 10.42
N ALA A 251 14.03 -15.13 10.37
CA ALA A 251 12.90 -16.02 10.22
C ALA A 251 12.16 -15.68 8.94
N GLU A 252 11.60 -16.70 8.27
CA GLU A 252 10.68 -16.48 7.17
C GLU A 252 9.44 -15.79 7.70
N VAL A 253 9.13 -14.63 7.16
CA VAL A 253 7.95 -13.84 7.55
C VAL A 253 6.82 -13.99 6.54
N ILE A 254 7.18 -14.21 5.27
CA ILE A 254 6.20 -14.36 4.19
C ILE A 254 6.82 -15.02 2.96
N GLU A 255 5.97 -15.58 2.09
CA GLU A 255 6.34 -16.01 0.74
C GLU A 255 5.63 -15.13 -0.28
N LEU A 256 6.38 -14.54 -1.21
CA LEU A 256 5.82 -13.71 -2.28
C LEU A 256 5.72 -14.49 -3.60
N ALA A 257 4.62 -14.35 -4.32
CA ALA A 257 4.45 -14.90 -5.67
C ALA A 257 4.72 -13.84 -6.76
N ILE A 258 5.99 -13.70 -7.16
CA ILE A 258 6.43 -12.60 -8.02
C ILE A 258 6.38 -12.96 -9.50
N ASP A 259 5.77 -12.09 -10.31
CA ASP A 259 5.89 -12.11 -11.77
C ASP A 259 7.01 -11.16 -12.25
N PRO A 260 8.15 -11.68 -12.74
CA PRO A 260 9.29 -10.86 -13.13
C PRO A 260 9.06 -9.96 -14.35
N ILE A 261 7.99 -10.19 -15.12
CA ILE A 261 7.64 -9.34 -16.27
C ILE A 261 6.93 -8.08 -15.80
N VAL A 262 6.10 -8.23 -14.77
CA VAL A 262 5.24 -7.17 -14.23
C VAL A 262 5.96 -6.37 -13.16
N MET A 263 6.70 -7.05 -12.29
CA MET A 263 7.51 -6.43 -11.22
C MET A 263 8.83 -5.95 -11.81
N LYS A 264 8.94 -4.63 -11.97
CA LYS A 264 10.04 -3.93 -12.65
C LYS A 264 10.90 -3.08 -11.72
N THR A 265 10.42 -2.83 -10.50
CA THR A 265 11.11 -1.99 -9.53
C THR A 265 11.15 -2.61 -8.13
N SER A 266 12.07 -2.16 -7.28
CA SER A 266 12.08 -2.52 -5.86
C SER A 266 10.85 -1.99 -5.14
N SER A 267 10.33 -0.82 -5.56
CA SER A 267 9.08 -0.24 -5.05
C SER A 267 7.91 -1.20 -5.21
N ASP A 268 7.84 -1.91 -6.34
CA ASP A 268 6.79 -2.90 -6.58
C ASP A 268 6.80 -4.01 -5.52
N ILE A 269 7.99 -4.48 -5.15
CA ILE A 269 8.14 -5.52 -4.13
C ILE A 269 7.78 -4.99 -2.75
N LYS A 270 8.15 -3.73 -2.44
CA LYS A 270 7.78 -3.08 -1.18
C LYS A 270 6.27 -2.90 -1.06
N GLU A 271 5.61 -2.46 -2.13
CA GLU A 271 4.14 -2.34 -2.20
C GLU A 271 3.47 -3.69 -1.95
N MET A 272 3.92 -4.74 -2.63
CA MET A 272 3.44 -6.11 -2.42
C MET A 272 3.56 -6.54 -0.95
N MET A 273 4.73 -6.33 -0.36
CA MET A 273 4.99 -6.66 1.04
C MET A 273 4.13 -5.83 1.99
N ASN A 274 3.90 -4.55 1.68
CA ASN A 274 3.03 -3.70 2.48
C ASN A 274 1.60 -4.25 2.50
N MET A 275 1.07 -4.68 1.36
CA MET A 275 -0.27 -5.30 1.28
C MET A 275 -0.33 -6.61 2.06
N LYS A 276 0.56 -7.55 1.72
CA LYS A 276 0.53 -8.91 2.27
C LYS A 276 0.83 -9.00 3.78
N LEU A 277 1.62 -8.07 4.33
CA LEU A 277 1.90 -7.99 5.77
C LEU A 277 0.97 -7.00 6.50
N ASN A 278 -0.04 -6.45 5.81
CA ASN A 278 -0.92 -5.39 6.31
C ASN A 278 -0.15 -4.23 6.98
N LEU A 279 0.93 -3.80 6.31
CA LEU A 279 1.72 -2.66 6.74
C LEU A 279 0.99 -1.38 6.39
N PRO A 280 1.18 -0.30 7.17
CA PRO A 280 0.71 1.01 6.74
C PRO A 280 1.20 1.33 5.32
N TYR A 281 0.32 1.82 4.45
CA TYR A 281 0.62 2.20 3.06
C TYR A 281 1.94 2.97 2.90
N ALA A 282 2.22 3.83 3.88
CA ALA A 282 3.47 4.55 4.00
C ALA A 282 4.55 3.77 4.75
N THR A 283 4.85 2.55 4.34
CA THR A 283 5.97 1.79 4.92
C THR A 283 7.10 1.65 3.89
N GLU A 284 8.28 2.12 4.28
CA GLU A 284 9.53 2.00 3.55
C GLU A 284 10.39 0.91 4.22
N MET A 285 11.17 0.20 3.42
CA MET A 285 12.01 -0.91 3.89
C MET A 285 13.23 -1.07 3.00
N THR A 286 14.29 -1.66 3.56
CA THR A 286 15.48 -2.03 2.80
C THR A 286 15.41 -3.52 2.47
N ILE A 287 15.48 -3.82 1.18
CA ILE A 287 15.45 -5.19 0.67
C ILE A 287 16.86 -5.57 0.20
N PHE A 288 17.35 -6.69 0.71
CA PHE A 288 18.60 -7.30 0.29
C PHE A 288 18.32 -8.61 -0.44
N TRP A 289 19.24 -8.97 -1.33
CA TRP A 289 19.21 -10.23 -2.06
C TRP A 289 20.62 -10.79 -2.20
N LYS A 290 20.70 -12.02 -2.71
CA LYS A 290 21.97 -12.72 -2.90
C LYS A 290 21.98 -13.45 -4.23
N LYS A 291 23.08 -13.32 -4.97
CA LYS A 291 23.19 -13.87 -6.33
C LYS A 291 23.28 -15.39 -6.37
N SER A 292 24.03 -15.98 -5.45
CA SER A 292 24.19 -17.44 -5.36
C SER A 292 24.43 -17.89 -3.93
N VAL A 293 24.12 -19.15 -3.63
CA VAL A 293 24.35 -19.75 -2.31
C VAL A 293 25.82 -19.62 -1.90
N ASN A 294 26.72 -19.75 -2.88
CA ASN A 294 28.17 -19.68 -2.70
C ASN A 294 28.74 -18.26 -2.62
N ASP A 295 27.95 -17.25 -2.98
CA ASP A 295 28.42 -15.87 -2.80
C ASP A 295 28.58 -15.61 -1.30
N MET A 296 29.59 -14.86 -0.88
CA MET A 296 29.71 -14.49 0.53
C MET A 296 29.01 -13.17 0.84
N GLN A 297 28.69 -12.40 -0.20
CA GLN A 297 28.14 -11.05 -0.06
C GLN A 297 26.68 -11.00 -0.54
N PHE A 298 25.84 -10.38 0.27
CA PHE A 298 24.52 -9.92 -0.12
C PHE A 298 24.65 -8.56 -0.82
N GLN A 299 23.60 -8.15 -1.54
CA GLN A 299 23.53 -6.88 -2.22
C GLN A 299 22.19 -6.21 -1.92
N LEU A 300 22.14 -4.89 -2.00
CA LEU A 300 20.87 -4.17 -2.02
C LEU A 300 20.10 -4.54 -3.29
N LEU A 301 18.78 -4.70 -3.17
CA LEU A 301 17.92 -4.87 -4.31
C LEU A 301 17.91 -3.54 -5.10
N PRO A 302 18.35 -3.53 -6.38
CA PRO A 302 18.34 -2.31 -7.18
C PRO A 302 16.93 -1.77 -7.34
N ASP A 303 16.75 -0.45 -7.43
CA ASP A 303 15.40 0.10 -7.51
C ASP A 303 14.69 -0.21 -8.84
N GLY A 304 15.43 -0.45 -9.92
CA GLY A 304 14.82 -0.82 -11.20
C GLY A 304 15.84 -0.94 -12.31
N GLY A 305 15.36 -0.85 -13.56
CA GLY A 305 16.21 -0.85 -14.74
C GLY A 305 16.87 -2.20 -15.03
N GLU A 306 18.03 -2.17 -15.68
CA GLU A 306 18.70 -3.38 -16.15
C GLU A 306 19.31 -4.19 -14.99
N GLU A 307 19.81 -3.52 -13.95
CA GLU A 307 20.34 -4.19 -12.76
C GLU A 307 19.26 -5.04 -12.06
N PHE A 308 18.06 -4.49 -11.90
CA PHE A 308 16.92 -5.21 -11.33
C PHE A 308 16.50 -6.42 -12.19
N ARG A 309 16.51 -6.29 -13.52
CA ARG A 309 16.24 -7.43 -14.42
C ARG A 309 17.30 -8.53 -14.30
N LEU A 310 18.56 -8.16 -14.09
CA LEU A 310 19.63 -9.12 -13.86
C LEU A 310 19.42 -9.89 -12.54
N VAL A 311 18.90 -9.24 -11.50
CA VAL A 311 18.50 -9.91 -10.25
C VAL A 311 17.51 -11.04 -10.53
N TRP A 312 16.43 -10.77 -11.24
CA TRP A 312 15.42 -11.79 -11.60
C TRP A 312 15.99 -12.91 -12.44
N LYS A 313 16.82 -12.57 -13.44
CA LYS A 313 17.49 -13.57 -14.25
C LYS A 313 18.40 -14.46 -13.42
N ASP A 314 19.05 -13.92 -12.39
CA ASP A 314 19.90 -14.69 -11.48
C ASP A 314 19.06 -15.56 -10.54
N MET A 315 17.97 -15.06 -9.97
CA MET A 315 17.05 -15.84 -9.11
C MET A 315 16.33 -16.99 -9.85
N GLN A 316 16.12 -16.85 -11.16
CA GLN A 316 15.55 -17.90 -12.00
C GLN A 316 16.53 -19.06 -12.28
N LYS A 317 17.83 -18.88 -12.10
CA LYS A 317 18.82 -19.95 -12.30
C LYS A 317 18.68 -21.01 -11.21
N SER A 318 19.01 -22.26 -11.55
CA SER A 318 19.03 -23.37 -10.58
C SER A 318 20.02 -23.16 -9.43
N THR A 319 21.05 -22.34 -9.63
CA THR A 319 22.06 -21.97 -8.62
C THR A 319 21.78 -20.64 -7.93
N GLY A 320 20.72 -19.94 -8.33
CA GLY A 320 20.30 -18.66 -7.77
C GLY A 320 19.66 -18.85 -6.40
N VAL A 321 19.83 -17.86 -5.52
CA VAL A 321 19.12 -17.86 -4.22
C VAL A 321 17.77 -17.20 -4.42
N LYS A 322 16.69 -17.94 -4.16
CA LYS A 322 15.32 -17.44 -4.23
C LYS A 322 14.88 -16.95 -2.86
N GLN A 323 15.63 -16.02 -2.28
CA GLN A 323 15.34 -15.48 -0.96
C GLN A 323 15.59 -13.98 -0.97
N LEU A 324 14.71 -13.26 -0.27
CA LEU A 324 14.89 -11.85 0.04
C LEU A 324 15.06 -11.69 1.55
N TRP A 325 15.83 -10.69 1.94
CA TRP A 325 15.96 -10.29 3.33
C TRP A 325 15.47 -8.86 3.48
N VAL A 326 14.53 -8.64 4.40
CA VAL A 326 13.94 -7.34 4.66
C VAL A 326 14.26 -6.86 6.07
N LYS A 327 14.62 -5.59 6.16
CA LYS A 327 14.73 -4.84 7.42
C LYS A 327 14.54 -3.35 7.18
N ASN A 328 14.82 -2.53 8.19
CA ASN A 328 14.71 -1.07 8.16
C ASN A 328 13.27 -0.62 7.88
N LEU A 329 12.27 -1.36 8.39
CA LEU A 329 10.85 -1.02 8.27
C LEU A 329 10.61 0.33 8.97
N ARG A 330 10.12 1.33 8.24
CA ARG A 330 9.92 2.69 8.73
C ARG A 330 8.82 3.40 7.94
N VAL A 331 8.44 4.60 8.38
CA VAL A 331 7.40 5.36 7.67
C VAL A 331 7.99 5.94 6.38
N ALA A 332 7.38 5.71 5.23
CA ALA A 332 7.74 6.30 3.95
C ALA A 332 7.55 7.83 4.03
N PRO A 333 8.62 8.63 3.91
CA PRO A 333 8.52 10.06 4.13
C PRO A 333 7.59 10.77 3.15
N LEU A 334 7.55 10.30 1.90
CA LEU A 334 6.87 10.97 0.78
C LEU A 334 5.34 10.87 0.82
N LEU A 335 4.78 9.92 1.56
CA LEU A 335 3.34 9.63 1.53
C LEU A 335 2.50 10.53 2.43
N ASP A 336 3.11 11.32 3.31
CA ASP A 336 2.41 12.31 4.14
C ASP A 336 2.42 13.73 3.53
N GLY A 337 2.67 13.86 2.23
CA GLY A 337 2.87 15.16 1.58
C GLY A 337 4.16 15.87 2.01
N CYS A 338 5.06 15.18 2.72
CA CYS A 338 6.41 15.68 2.93
C CYS A 338 7.16 15.70 1.60
N LYS A 339 7.96 16.75 1.40
CA LYS A 339 8.86 16.85 0.26
C LYS A 339 10.28 16.66 0.75
N LYS A 340 11.11 15.97 -0.05
CA LYS A 340 12.55 15.93 0.20
C LYS A 340 13.09 17.36 0.18
N VAL A 341 13.83 17.73 1.21
CA VAL A 341 14.40 19.07 1.35
C VAL A 341 15.87 19.00 0.99
N GLU A 342 16.31 19.91 0.13
CA GLU A 342 17.72 20.01 -0.25
C GLU A 342 18.53 20.67 0.87
N VAL A 343 19.76 20.19 1.03
CA VAL A 343 20.75 20.84 1.88
C VAL A 343 21.19 22.12 1.20
N ILE A 344 21.02 23.24 1.90
CA ILE A 344 21.44 24.55 1.44
C ILE A 344 22.97 24.59 1.52
N THR A 345 23.60 24.72 0.36
CA THR A 345 25.07 24.74 0.22
C THR A 345 25.61 26.11 -0.15
N ASP A 346 24.75 27.06 -0.54
CA ASP A 346 25.14 28.42 -0.89
C ASP A 346 25.46 29.24 0.36
N GLU A 347 26.69 29.74 0.46
CA GLU A 347 27.17 30.48 1.64
C GLU A 347 26.38 31.76 1.89
N ALA A 348 25.92 32.46 0.85
CA ALA A 348 25.16 33.69 1.01
C ALA A 348 23.75 33.40 1.57
N GLN A 349 23.09 32.34 1.10
CA GLN A 349 21.83 31.85 1.66
C GLN A 349 22.00 31.37 3.09
N ILE A 350 23.06 30.62 3.39
CA ILE A 350 23.38 30.18 4.75
C ILE A 350 23.56 31.39 5.66
N GLU A 351 24.36 32.39 5.26
CA GLU A 351 24.54 33.62 6.03
C GLU A 351 23.22 34.38 6.22
N GLU A 352 22.36 34.44 5.21
CA GLU A 352 21.06 35.10 5.29
C GLU A 352 20.15 34.37 6.30
N ILE A 353 20.09 33.04 6.24
CA ILE A 353 19.32 32.23 7.17
C ILE A 353 19.89 32.36 8.58
N GLN A 354 21.21 32.32 8.74
CA GLN A 354 21.88 32.52 10.02
C GLN A 354 21.62 33.91 10.60
N LYS A 355 21.55 34.96 9.77
CA LYS A 355 21.14 36.31 10.21
C LYS A 355 19.68 36.34 10.67
N LYS A 356 18.80 35.52 10.08
CA LYS A 356 17.41 35.33 10.51
C LYS A 356 17.29 34.54 11.81
N MET A 357 18.26 33.67 12.13
CA MET A 357 18.36 32.97 13.42
C MET A 357 18.67 33.97 14.56
N SER A 358 17.66 34.72 14.98
CA SER A 358 17.75 35.71 16.05
C SER A 358 17.38 35.15 17.43
N GLY A 359 16.79 33.95 17.46
CA GLY A 359 16.34 33.26 18.67
C GLY A 359 17.29 32.16 19.13
N GLN A 360 17.32 31.92 20.45
CA GLN A 360 18.07 30.82 21.07
C GLN A 360 17.23 29.54 21.30
N ARG A 361 15.96 29.48 20.87
CA ARG A 361 15.22 28.21 20.93
C ARG A 361 15.76 27.28 19.85
N ALA A 362 16.54 26.31 20.30
CA ALA A 362 16.95 25.15 19.53
C ALA A 362 16.32 23.92 20.18
N GLY A 363 15.43 23.23 19.47
CA GLY A 363 15.14 21.85 19.82
C GLY A 363 16.27 20.99 19.28
N VAL A 364 17.07 20.36 20.14
CA VAL A 364 18.18 19.50 19.74
C VAL A 364 17.75 18.05 19.81
N LEU A 365 17.77 17.41 18.64
CA LEU A 365 17.66 15.97 18.49
C LEU A 365 19.07 15.39 18.37
N ASP A 366 19.55 14.78 19.46
CA ASP A 366 20.90 14.17 19.52
C ASP A 366 20.82 12.67 19.22
N PHE A 367 21.51 12.26 18.16
CA PHE A 367 21.66 10.87 17.76
C PHE A 367 22.24 9.99 18.86
N GLU A 368 23.28 10.42 19.58
CA GLU A 368 23.96 9.58 20.56
C GLU A 368 23.01 9.18 21.69
N ASP A 369 22.13 10.09 22.12
CA ASP A 369 21.15 9.77 23.15
C ASP A 369 20.05 8.84 22.68
N LEU A 370 19.53 9.09 21.48
CA LEU A 370 18.40 8.34 20.95
C LEU A 370 18.79 6.90 20.64
N VAL A 371 20.00 6.70 20.11
CA VAL A 371 20.50 5.39 19.74
C VAL A 371 21.19 4.70 20.92
N HIS A 372 22.09 5.37 21.64
CA HIS A 372 22.90 4.71 22.68
C HIS A 372 22.29 4.75 24.08
N LYS A 373 21.48 5.76 24.41
CA LYS A 373 20.82 5.85 25.73
C LYS A 373 19.39 5.30 25.73
N GLN A 374 18.93 4.74 24.61
CA GLN A 374 17.63 4.06 24.46
C GLN A 374 16.47 4.88 25.04
N ARG A 375 16.45 6.19 24.77
CA ARG A 375 15.37 7.04 25.26
C ARG A 375 14.10 6.81 24.44
N ASP A 376 12.98 6.66 25.14
CA ASP A 376 11.68 6.42 24.51
C ASP A 376 11.31 7.52 23.51
N TYR A 377 10.82 7.09 22.35
CA TYR A 377 10.20 7.93 21.33
C TYR A 377 8.67 7.88 21.48
N PRO A 378 7.92 8.92 21.06
CA PRO A 378 8.36 10.21 20.52
C PRO A 378 8.94 11.15 21.57
N ILE A 379 9.57 12.26 21.13
CA ILE A 379 9.52 13.49 21.93
C ILE A 379 8.04 13.65 22.25
N LYS A 380 7.61 13.45 23.50
CA LYS A 380 6.18 13.49 23.79
C LYS A 380 5.67 14.89 23.50
N GLY A 381 4.87 15.03 22.44
CA GLY A 381 4.20 16.26 22.05
C GLY A 381 4.81 16.96 20.84
N THR A 382 4.11 18.00 20.41
CA THR A 382 4.45 18.82 19.25
C THR A 382 5.46 19.90 19.61
N MET A 383 6.54 20.02 18.83
CA MET A 383 7.55 21.05 19.01
C MET A 383 7.01 22.41 18.55
N ARG A 384 7.26 23.49 19.30
CA ARG A 384 6.87 24.85 18.87
C ARG A 384 8.07 25.63 18.39
N VAL A 385 7.94 26.24 17.21
CA VAL A 385 8.99 27.04 16.57
C VAL A 385 8.43 28.41 16.20
N GLY A 386 9.00 29.47 16.76
CA GLY A 386 8.71 30.86 16.40
C GLY A 386 9.50 31.36 15.19
N LEU A 387 9.27 32.60 14.78
CA LEU A 387 10.00 33.24 13.69
C LEU A 387 11.49 33.35 14.05
N GLY A 388 12.35 32.78 13.21
CA GLY A 388 13.80 32.80 13.42
C GLY A 388 14.30 31.85 14.53
N GLU A 389 13.43 30.99 15.07
CA GLU A 389 13.82 29.84 15.90
C GLU A 389 14.16 28.64 15.00
N SER A 390 14.91 27.67 15.53
CA SER A 390 15.29 26.50 14.75
C SER A 390 15.12 25.18 15.49
N ILE A 391 14.92 24.12 14.72
CA ILE A 391 15.07 22.74 15.18
C ILE A 391 16.41 22.26 14.65
N MET A 392 17.23 21.73 15.55
CA MET A 392 18.55 21.19 15.26
C MET A 392 18.54 19.67 15.39
N CYS A 393 19.03 18.99 14.36
CA CYS A 393 19.31 17.56 14.42
C CYS A 393 20.82 17.37 14.37
N GLU A 394 21.38 16.69 15.37
CA GLU A 394 22.80 16.37 15.44
C GLU A 394 23.00 14.87 15.29
N PHE A 395 23.80 14.47 14.32
CA PHE A 395 24.14 13.07 14.06
C PHE A 395 25.60 12.94 13.63
N PRO A 396 26.24 11.78 13.87
CA PRO A 396 27.58 11.56 13.34
C PRO A 396 27.55 11.66 11.81
N GLY A 397 28.60 12.21 11.20
CA GLY A 397 28.74 12.26 9.74
C GLY A 397 29.30 10.98 9.14
N SER A 398 30.01 10.19 9.95
CA SER A 398 30.61 8.92 9.55
C SER A 398 30.88 8.03 10.76
N ASN A 399 31.35 6.80 10.51
CA ASN A 399 31.96 5.95 11.52
C ASN A 399 33.36 6.45 11.94
N THR A 400 33.91 5.93 13.06
CA THR A 400 35.19 6.30 13.73
C THR A 400 36.46 6.40 12.87
N ASN A 401 36.41 5.93 11.62
CA ASN A 401 37.53 5.98 10.68
C ASN A 401 37.16 6.68 9.36
N GLN A 402 36.01 7.37 9.31
CA GLN A 402 35.44 7.99 8.11
C GLN A 402 35.29 7.06 6.89
N LYS A 403 35.29 5.74 7.13
CA LYS A 403 35.22 4.71 6.09
C LYS A 403 33.80 4.61 5.52
N TYR A 404 32.80 4.78 6.37
CA TYR A 404 31.38 4.65 6.04
C TYR A 404 30.68 5.96 6.41
N PRO A 405 30.56 6.92 5.47
CA PRO A 405 29.77 8.12 5.71
C PRO A 405 28.29 7.74 5.85
N TYR A 406 27.57 8.40 6.75
CA TYR A 406 26.13 8.16 6.87
C TYR A 406 25.38 8.89 5.75
N ARG A 407 24.45 8.20 5.09
CA ARG A 407 23.41 8.82 4.26
C ARG A 407 22.45 9.53 5.20
N VAL A 408 22.28 10.84 5.00
CA VAL A 408 21.31 11.62 5.75
C VAL A 408 20.39 12.36 4.81
N GLU A 409 19.09 12.21 5.01
CA GLU A 409 18.06 12.78 4.16
C GLU A 409 16.96 13.43 5.02
N ALA A 410 16.45 14.57 4.59
CA ALA A 410 15.37 15.27 5.28
C ALA A 410 14.14 15.40 4.38
N TYR A 411 12.98 15.28 5.00
CA TYR A 411 11.69 15.46 4.37
C TYR A 411 10.83 16.36 5.26
N VAL A 412 10.15 17.33 4.66
CA VAL A 412 9.34 18.30 5.39
C VAL A 412 7.95 18.42 4.77
N ARG A 413 6.92 18.29 5.60
CA ARG A 413 5.54 18.72 5.30
C ARG A 413 5.39 20.16 5.80
N GLY A 414 4.85 21.05 4.97
CA GLY A 414 4.82 22.48 5.28
C GLY A 414 6.15 23.18 4.98
N THR A 415 6.75 22.90 3.82
CA THR A 415 8.02 23.52 3.36
C THR A 415 7.96 25.04 3.24
N ASP A 416 6.79 25.64 3.37
CA ASP A 416 6.59 27.08 3.33
C ASP A 416 6.51 27.71 4.74
N LEU A 417 6.59 26.87 5.79
CA LEU A 417 6.63 27.25 7.21
C LEU A 417 8.06 27.20 7.77
N ILE A 418 8.91 26.33 7.21
CA ILE A 418 10.26 26.03 7.67
C ILE A 418 11.21 26.08 6.46
N THR A 419 12.41 26.64 6.65
CA THR A 419 13.44 26.74 5.61
C THR A 419 13.90 25.37 5.10
N GLY A 420 14.72 25.39 4.05
CA GLY A 420 15.60 24.27 3.74
C GLY A 420 16.56 23.91 4.89
N VAL A 421 17.36 22.86 4.70
CA VAL A 421 18.32 22.40 5.71
C VAL A 421 19.59 23.23 5.65
N VAL A 422 19.97 23.88 6.75
CA VAL A 422 21.31 24.46 6.92
C VAL A 422 22.21 23.43 7.59
N GLU A 423 23.20 22.94 6.86
CA GLU A 423 24.18 21.98 7.37
C GLU A 423 25.41 22.70 7.95
N GLU A 424 25.78 22.34 9.17
CA GLU A 424 27.04 22.73 9.82
C GLU A 424 27.85 21.47 10.13
N LYS A 425 29.11 21.44 9.70
CA LYS A 425 30.06 20.37 10.04
C LYS A 425 30.84 20.76 11.30
N LEU A 426 30.58 20.05 12.38
CA LEU A 426 31.24 20.24 13.66
C LEU A 426 32.43 19.30 13.78
N GLU A 427 33.63 19.83 13.56
CA GLU A 427 34.87 19.08 13.76
C GLU A 427 35.28 19.10 15.24
N LYS A 428 35.43 17.93 15.85
CA LYS A 428 36.04 17.83 17.19
C LYS A 428 37.56 17.95 17.05
N ALA A 429 38.16 19.00 17.62
CA ALA A 429 39.61 19.17 17.60
C ALA A 429 40.32 18.05 18.38
N VAL A 430 40.94 17.09 17.69
CA VAL A 430 41.76 16.04 18.31
C VAL A 430 43.21 16.49 18.37
N LYS A 431 43.78 16.57 19.57
CA LYS A 431 45.17 17.03 19.75
C LYS A 431 46.22 16.05 19.19
N LYS A 432 45.92 14.74 19.15
CA LYS A 432 46.75 13.66 18.56
C LYS A 432 45.88 12.45 18.24
N GLY A 433 45.99 11.88 17.03
CA GLY A 433 45.26 10.68 16.60
C GLY A 433 44.76 10.78 15.16
N PRO A 434 44.02 9.77 14.67
CA PRO A 434 43.25 9.91 13.44
C PRO A 434 42.27 11.10 13.53
N PRO A 435 41.87 11.69 12.38
CA PRO A 435 40.86 12.75 12.36
C PRO A 435 39.64 12.33 13.18
N ALA A 436 39.10 13.21 14.02
CA ALA A 436 37.85 12.91 14.70
C ALA A 436 36.74 12.71 13.68
N ASP A 437 35.76 11.88 14.05
CA ASP A 437 34.45 11.97 13.45
C ASP A 437 33.92 13.39 13.58
N TYR A 438 33.38 13.90 12.49
CA TYR A 438 32.63 15.14 12.51
C TYR A 438 31.17 14.84 12.85
N THR A 439 30.54 15.76 13.57
CA THR A 439 29.09 15.75 13.78
C THR A 439 28.47 16.64 12.72
N LEU A 440 27.47 16.12 12.02
CA LEU A 440 26.60 16.92 11.17
C LEU A 440 25.51 17.53 12.05
N ARG A 441 25.37 18.85 11.98
CA ARG A 441 24.25 19.58 12.57
C ARG A 441 23.38 20.14 11.46
N TRP A 442 22.15 19.69 11.39
CA TRP A 442 21.15 20.19 10.47
C TRP A 442 20.18 21.10 11.19
N SER A 443 20.05 22.34 10.72
CA SER A 443 19.14 23.34 11.27
C SER A 443 17.97 23.60 10.33
N PHE A 444 16.76 23.56 10.88
CA PHE A 444 15.49 23.85 10.24
C PHE A 444 14.91 25.12 10.86
N VAL A 445 14.87 26.24 10.13
CA VAL A 445 14.51 27.56 10.69
C VAL A 445 13.07 27.91 10.37
N GLY A 446 12.31 28.41 11.36
CA GLY A 446 10.94 28.87 11.15
C GLY A 446 10.90 30.19 10.36
N GLU A 447 10.11 30.24 9.28
CA GLU A 447 9.97 31.42 8.40
C GLU A 447 8.85 32.39 8.83
N GLY A 448 8.19 32.12 9.97
CA GLY A 448 7.20 33.02 10.58
C GLY A 448 5.78 32.92 10.05
N LYS A 449 5.48 31.90 9.24
CA LYS A 449 4.10 31.49 8.98
C LYS A 449 3.60 30.58 10.10
N VAL A 450 2.33 30.74 10.46
CA VAL A 450 1.67 29.90 11.46
C VAL A 450 1.11 28.66 10.77
N GLY A 451 1.40 27.48 11.32
CA GLY A 451 0.88 26.23 10.77
C GLY A 451 1.51 25.00 11.38
N GLU A 452 1.07 23.84 10.92
CA GLU A 452 1.64 22.55 11.30
C GLU A 452 2.62 22.09 10.23
N ALA A 453 3.82 21.71 10.68
CA ALA A 453 4.86 21.11 9.89
C ALA A 453 5.20 19.73 10.46
N LYS A 454 5.80 18.88 9.62
CA LYS A 454 6.38 17.61 10.05
C LYS A 454 7.77 17.51 9.45
N ILE A 455 8.76 17.20 10.29
CA ILE A 455 10.14 17.00 9.86
C ILE A 455 10.48 15.53 10.04
N ILE A 456 10.92 14.88 8.97
CA ILE A 456 11.42 13.53 8.97
C ILE A 456 12.90 13.57 8.58
N VAL A 457 13.78 13.04 9.42
CA VAL A 457 15.22 12.89 9.10
C VAL A 457 15.56 11.42 9.11
N GLU A 458 16.04 10.91 7.98
CA GLU A 458 16.56 9.54 7.86
C GLU A 458 18.07 9.56 7.95
N VAL A 459 18.65 8.73 8.81
CA VAL A 459 20.09 8.52 8.94
C VAL A 459 20.37 7.04 8.73
N GLY A 460 21.19 6.68 7.75
CA GLY A 460 21.48 5.29 7.44
C GLY A 460 22.84 5.06 6.81
N TRP A 461 23.27 3.79 6.80
CA TRP A 461 24.47 3.33 6.09
C TRP A 461 24.23 1.99 5.38
N ASP A 462 22.96 1.65 5.14
CA ASP A 462 22.51 0.43 4.46
C ASP A 462 23.17 0.21 3.09
N ASN A 463 23.56 1.28 2.40
CA ASN A 463 24.31 1.22 1.14
C ASN A 463 25.73 0.67 1.26
N PHE A 464 26.35 0.78 2.43
CA PHE A 464 27.69 0.25 2.70
C PHE A 464 27.66 -1.14 3.34
N GLU A 465 26.47 -1.64 3.68
CA GLU A 465 26.31 -2.93 4.31
C GLU A 465 26.91 -4.09 3.48
N PRO A 466 26.73 -4.14 2.14
CA PRO A 466 27.39 -5.13 1.28
C PRO A 466 28.93 -5.12 1.30
N GLU A 467 29.55 -3.98 1.66
CA GLU A 467 31.00 -3.82 1.66
C GLU A 467 31.66 -4.25 2.99
N ILE A 468 30.84 -4.49 4.02
CA ILE A 468 31.34 -4.88 5.33
C ILE A 468 31.47 -6.40 5.36
N ASP A 469 32.71 -6.85 5.53
CA ASP A 469 33.03 -8.26 5.70
C ASP A 469 32.39 -8.78 6.99
N LEU A 470 31.26 -9.46 6.85
CA LEU A 470 30.62 -10.16 7.94
C LEU A 470 31.42 -11.43 8.20
N GLU A 471 32.29 -11.40 9.22
CA GLU A 471 33.06 -12.58 9.68
C GLU A 471 32.13 -13.82 9.82
N GLY A 472 32.04 -14.62 8.76
CA GLY A 472 31.28 -15.88 8.73
C GLY A 472 29.76 -15.79 8.46
N GLY A 473 29.22 -14.64 8.05
CA GLY A 473 27.77 -14.46 7.86
C GLY A 473 27.29 -14.62 6.42
N SER A 474 26.29 -15.47 6.16
CA SER A 474 25.65 -15.60 4.84
C SER A 474 24.53 -14.58 4.57
N ASN A 475 24.15 -13.79 5.59
CA ASN A 475 22.93 -12.97 5.64
C ASN A 475 23.28 -11.51 5.99
N PRO A 476 22.43 -10.52 5.67
CA PRO A 476 22.63 -9.14 6.11
C PRO A 476 22.68 -8.98 7.63
N TYR A 477 23.12 -7.81 8.12
CA TYR A 477 23.08 -7.52 9.55
C TYR A 477 21.64 -7.63 10.05
N ARG A 478 21.47 -8.36 11.15
CA ARG A 478 20.18 -8.53 11.82
C ARG A 478 19.58 -7.20 12.26
N ASN A 479 20.41 -6.35 12.83
CA ASN A 479 20.04 -5.06 13.38
C ASN A 479 19.75 -4.01 12.30
N GLU A 480 19.01 -2.97 12.68
CA GLU A 480 18.68 -1.87 11.78
C GLU A 480 19.92 -1.04 11.42
N THR A 481 20.02 -0.66 10.15
CA THR A 481 21.10 0.17 9.59
C THR A 481 20.59 1.51 9.06
N VAL A 482 19.28 1.71 9.07
CA VAL A 482 18.61 2.99 8.85
C VAL A 482 17.77 3.31 10.08
N PHE A 483 17.78 4.59 10.45
CA PHE A 483 17.01 5.13 11.55
C PHE A 483 16.24 6.35 11.07
N GLN A 484 15.04 6.58 11.62
CA GLN A 484 14.21 7.72 11.29
C GLN A 484 13.81 8.55 12.52
N PHE A 485 14.07 9.86 12.45
CA PHE A 485 13.54 10.89 13.34
C PHE A 485 12.26 11.48 12.73
N ILE A 486 11.20 11.64 13.52
CA ILE A 486 9.92 12.22 13.11
C ILE A 486 9.47 13.27 14.13
N ALA A 487 9.65 14.54 13.82
CA ALA A 487 9.20 15.64 14.68
C ALA A 487 7.92 16.28 14.10
N ASP A 488 6.84 16.26 14.88
CA ASP A 488 5.68 17.13 14.63
C ASP A 488 6.00 18.54 15.15
N VAL A 489 5.77 19.55 14.32
CA VAL A 489 6.15 20.94 14.57
C VAL A 489 4.96 21.86 14.40
N ILE A 490 4.73 22.77 15.34
CA ILE A 490 3.82 23.91 15.20
C ILE A 490 4.67 25.16 15.03
N CYS A 491 4.59 25.74 13.84
CA CYS A 491 5.18 27.04 13.55
C CYS A 491 4.24 28.14 14.08
N THR A 492 4.82 29.13 14.75
CA THR A 492 4.10 30.24 15.40
C THR A 492 4.64 31.58 14.93
N ASP A 493 3.86 32.64 15.12
CA ASP A 493 4.26 34.03 14.88
C ASP A 493 5.01 34.64 16.07
N GLU A 494 5.29 33.85 17.11
CA GLU A 494 6.08 34.29 18.26
C GLU A 494 7.47 34.73 17.80
N VAL A 495 7.82 35.98 18.07
CA VAL A 495 9.19 36.47 17.92
C VAL A 495 9.91 36.28 19.26
N PRO A 496 11.07 35.60 19.28
CA PRO A 496 11.87 35.47 20.50
C PRO A 496 12.18 36.85 21.08
N LYS A 497 11.98 37.04 22.38
CA LYS A 497 12.38 38.28 23.04
C LYS A 497 13.92 38.39 23.01
N PRO A 498 14.49 39.49 22.50
CA PRO A 498 15.93 39.67 22.44
C PRO A 498 16.58 39.44 23.81
N GLY A 499 17.60 38.59 23.86
CA GLY A 499 18.38 38.30 25.09
C GLY A 499 17.77 37.27 26.04
N VAL A 500 16.59 36.71 25.76
CA VAL A 500 16.05 35.59 26.55
C VAL A 500 16.54 34.27 25.95
N LYS A 501 17.39 33.55 26.71
CA LYS A 501 17.71 32.14 26.43
C LYS A 501 16.46 31.30 26.66
N THR A 502 15.59 31.21 25.68
CA THR A 502 14.41 30.36 25.79
C THR A 502 14.83 28.91 25.55
N ASN A 503 14.51 28.06 26.53
CA ASN A 503 14.65 26.60 26.59
C ASN A 503 15.19 25.93 25.32
N VAL A 504 16.42 25.41 25.40
CA VAL A 504 16.85 24.40 24.44
C VAL A 504 16.05 23.14 24.76
N TYR A 505 15.33 22.58 23.80
CA TYR A 505 14.61 21.33 24.07
C TYR A 505 15.57 20.18 23.81
N TRP A 506 15.93 19.45 24.85
CA TRP A 506 16.71 18.22 24.72
C TRP A 506 15.76 17.07 25.07
N HIS A 507 15.27 16.34 24.07
CA HIS A 507 14.30 15.25 24.25
C HIS A 507 12.96 15.67 24.90
N GLY A 508 12.45 16.87 24.57
CA GLY A 508 11.20 17.38 25.18
C GLY A 508 11.37 17.90 26.62
N LEU A 509 12.60 17.93 27.14
CA LEU A 509 12.95 18.57 28.40
C LEU A 509 13.63 19.91 28.15
N ILE A 510 13.37 20.88 29.03
CA ILE A 510 14.06 22.17 29.06
C ILE A 510 15.52 21.93 29.44
N TRP A 511 16.44 22.19 28.52
CA TRP A 511 17.89 22.19 28.74
C TRP A 511 18.31 23.52 29.33
N ASP A 512 18.96 23.46 30.49
CA ASP A 512 19.39 24.60 31.29
C ASP A 512 20.82 25.09 30.95
N GLY A 513 21.48 24.46 29.96
CA GLY A 513 22.81 24.82 29.51
C GLY A 513 23.96 24.42 30.46
N THR A 514 23.71 23.59 31.49
CA THR A 514 24.76 23.23 32.48
C THR A 514 25.39 21.85 32.33
N GLN A 515 24.85 20.95 31.49
CA GLN A 515 25.40 19.59 31.37
C GLN A 515 26.57 19.49 30.38
N THR A 516 27.81 19.63 30.90
CA THR A 516 29.05 19.25 30.20
C THR A 516 29.57 17.86 30.58
N LYS A 517 28.92 17.17 31.55
CA LYS A 517 29.16 15.76 31.88
C LYS A 517 27.86 15.10 32.33
N ALA A 518 27.55 13.95 31.72
CA ALA A 518 26.41 13.11 32.11
C ALA A 518 26.53 12.71 33.59
N THR A 519 25.73 13.32 34.44
CA THR A 519 25.35 12.72 35.72
C THR A 519 23.97 12.14 35.53
N LYS A 520 23.77 10.89 36.01
CA LYS A 520 22.47 10.23 35.98
C LYS A 520 21.41 11.16 36.58
N PRO A 521 20.21 11.23 36.00
CA PRO A 521 19.13 12.01 36.58
C PRO A 521 18.88 11.51 38.00
N LYS A 522 18.71 12.45 38.94
CA LYS A 522 18.26 12.14 40.30
C LYS A 522 16.82 11.68 40.29
#